data_AF-A0A835LKD9-F1
#
_entry.id   AF-A0A835LKD9-F1
#
_cell.length_a   1.000
_cell.length_b   1.000
_cell.length_c   1.000
_cell.angle_alpha   90.00
_cell.angle_beta   90.00
_cell.angle_gamma   90.00
#
_symmetry.space_group_name_H-M   'P 1'
#
loop_
_entity.id
_entity.type
_entity.pdbx_description
1 polymer ?
#
loop_
_entity_poly.entity_id
_entity_poly.type
_entity_poly.pdbx_seq_one_letter_code
_entity_poly.pdbx_strand_id
1 'polypeptide(L)'
;MLAIERYAGEKIRFEDQDYVIEGINRNSFDDGIDIALFSAGESISKEFAPAAVERGAIVIDNTFVFHMYKQVPLIIPEVNPDAMSRLFFGKGAIIANPNCATIMCLIAMTPLDRYAKVARMVISKFQAFCEADALDERIVKFHENPNNTMFYVTQHKALELIFEVLNSPVQSNGNNEEGMKLVREAKKIWFSKVQTTSDLSQAMILLERSMCCLLHPKPMHAIYKVVVEISSHQWLGCSLIPQTTQRVF
;
A
#
# COMPACT_ATOMS: atom_id res chain seq x y z
N MET A 1 2.15 23.57 -5.28
CA MET A 1 2.55 22.15 -5.07
C MET A 1 3.90 22.15 -4.38
N LEU A 2 4.09 21.42 -3.28
CA LEU A 2 5.34 21.41 -2.52
C LEU A 2 6.20 20.20 -2.88
N ALA A 3 7.50 20.40 -3.06
CA ALA A 3 8.48 19.33 -3.24
C ALA A 3 9.80 19.66 -2.55
N ILE A 4 10.74 18.73 -2.53
CA ILE A 4 12.11 19.04 -2.08
C ILE A 4 12.73 20.12 -2.97
N GLU A 5 13.62 20.94 -2.39
CA GLU A 5 14.21 22.14 -3.02
C GLU A 5 14.78 21.90 -4.43
N ARG A 6 15.26 20.68 -4.70
CA ARG A 6 15.76 20.25 -6.01
C ARG A 6 14.78 20.55 -7.16
N TYR A 7 13.47 20.46 -6.92
CA TYR A 7 12.43 20.60 -7.94
C TYR A 7 11.78 21.99 -7.93
N ALA A 8 12.21 22.90 -7.06
CA ALA A 8 11.62 24.23 -6.95
C ALA A 8 11.77 25.02 -8.27
N GLY A 9 10.69 25.67 -8.71
CA GLY A 9 10.63 26.44 -9.94
C GLY A 9 10.29 25.65 -11.20
N GLU A 10 10.26 24.31 -11.14
CA GLU A 10 9.72 23.50 -12.22
C GLU A 10 8.22 23.74 -12.43
N LYS A 11 7.73 23.51 -13.65
CA LYS A 11 6.32 23.66 -14.00
C LYS A 11 5.70 22.30 -14.28
N ILE A 12 4.56 22.03 -13.66
CA ILE A 12 3.73 20.86 -13.93
C ILE A 12 2.40 21.34 -14.50
N ARG A 13 1.97 20.73 -15.60
CA ARG A 13 0.65 20.98 -16.18
C ARG A 13 -0.36 19.97 -15.64
N PHE A 14 -1.46 20.46 -15.08
CA PHE A 14 -2.57 19.65 -14.58
C PHE A 14 -3.89 20.37 -14.83
N GLU A 15 -4.91 19.66 -15.34
CA GLU A 15 -6.23 20.24 -15.69
C GLU A 15 -6.14 21.58 -16.46
N ASP A 16 -5.32 21.60 -17.52
CA ASP A 16 -5.07 22.79 -18.35
C ASP A 16 -4.50 24.03 -17.63
N GLN A 17 -3.99 23.85 -16.43
CA GLN A 17 -3.30 24.89 -15.66
C GLN A 17 -1.83 24.51 -15.42
N ASP A 18 -0.97 25.52 -15.47
CA ASP A 18 0.45 25.39 -15.11
C ASP A 18 0.63 25.70 -13.63
N TYR A 19 1.17 24.75 -12.87
CA TYR A 19 1.53 24.89 -11.47
C TYR A 19 3.05 24.99 -11.34
N VAL A 20 3.53 25.97 -10.59
CA VAL A 20 4.94 26.06 -10.23
C VAL A 20 5.18 25.24 -8.97
N ILE A 21 6.22 24.41 -8.99
CA ILE A 21 6.65 23.67 -7.81
C ILE A 21 7.35 24.63 -6.85
N GLU A 22 6.94 24.61 -5.59
CA GLU A 22 7.52 25.38 -4.51
C GLU A 22 8.38 24.48 -3.62
N GLY A 23 9.54 24.99 -3.19
CA GLY A 23 10.41 24.29 -2.25
C GLY A 23 9.76 24.19 -0.87
N ILE A 24 9.62 22.97 -0.37
CA ILE A 24 9.07 22.72 0.97
C ILE A 24 10.01 23.26 2.04
N ASN A 25 9.45 24.04 2.95
CA ASN A 25 10.13 24.59 4.11
C ASN A 25 9.12 24.77 5.26
N ARG A 26 9.59 25.22 6.43
CA ARG A 26 8.74 25.29 7.64
C ARG A 26 7.59 26.27 7.53
N ASN A 27 7.71 27.26 6.64
CA ASN A 27 6.70 28.29 6.43
C ASN A 27 5.76 27.94 5.27
N SER A 28 5.98 26.82 4.56
CA SER A 28 5.14 26.37 3.43
C SER A 28 3.68 26.11 3.79
N PHE A 29 3.34 26.10 5.08
CA PHE A 29 1.98 25.87 5.57
C PHE A 29 1.37 27.13 6.18
N ASP A 30 2.08 28.27 6.19
CA ASP A 30 1.63 29.52 6.84
C ASP A 30 0.42 30.15 6.14
N ASP A 31 0.28 29.94 4.82
CA ASP A 31 -0.83 30.46 4.01
C ASP A 31 -2.15 29.69 4.22
N GLY A 32 -2.14 28.68 5.09
CA GLY A 32 -3.30 27.83 5.39
C GLY A 32 -3.46 26.70 4.38
N ILE A 33 -3.38 25.46 4.87
CA ILE A 33 -3.63 24.25 4.09
C ILE A 33 -4.68 23.42 4.83
N ASP A 34 -5.81 23.15 4.18
CA ASP A 34 -6.86 22.31 4.76
C ASP A 34 -6.45 20.84 4.80
N ILE A 35 -5.91 20.34 3.67
CA ILE A 35 -5.52 18.94 3.47
C ILE A 35 -4.15 18.90 2.81
N ALA A 36 -3.24 18.11 3.38
CA ALA A 36 -1.90 17.88 2.83
C ALA A 36 -1.67 16.39 2.57
N LEU A 37 -1.33 16.04 1.33
CA LEU A 37 -1.02 14.67 0.93
C LEU A 37 0.50 14.48 0.91
N PHE A 38 1.02 13.61 1.78
CA PHE A 38 2.45 13.39 1.95
C PHE A 38 2.91 12.08 1.28
N SER A 39 3.81 12.22 0.31
CA SER A 39 4.47 11.09 -0.36
C SER A 39 5.93 11.42 -0.75
N ALA A 40 6.60 12.24 0.06
CA ALA A 40 7.95 12.76 -0.21
C ALA A 40 9.07 12.04 0.58
N GLY A 41 8.77 10.86 1.14
CA GLY A 41 9.71 10.05 1.93
C GLY A 41 9.65 10.30 3.44
N GLU A 42 10.25 9.39 4.20
CA GLU A 42 10.11 9.36 5.67
C GLU A 42 10.76 10.56 6.37
N SER A 43 11.89 11.06 5.87
CA SER A 43 12.58 12.22 6.47
C SER A 43 11.72 13.48 6.38
N ILE A 44 11.17 13.74 5.19
CA ILE A 44 10.27 14.87 4.92
C ILE A 44 9.01 14.75 5.76
N SER A 45 8.43 13.55 5.84
CA SER A 45 7.22 13.30 6.62
C SER A 45 7.45 13.51 8.12
N LYS A 46 8.59 13.05 8.66
CA LYS A 46 8.99 13.30 10.06
C LYS A 46 9.11 14.79 10.39
N GLU A 47 9.65 15.59 9.47
CA GLU A 47 9.90 17.01 9.70
C GLU A 47 8.64 17.86 9.48
N PHE A 48 7.96 17.68 8.34
CA PHE A 48 6.96 18.64 7.87
C PHE A 48 5.52 18.25 8.17
N ALA A 49 5.19 16.96 8.37
CA ALA A 49 3.82 16.58 8.73
C ALA A 49 3.38 17.19 10.09
N PRO A 50 4.22 17.21 11.15
CA PRO A 50 3.86 17.91 12.39
C PRO A 50 3.70 19.42 12.18
N ALA A 51 4.57 20.05 11.38
CA ALA A 51 4.51 21.49 11.11
C ALA A 51 3.21 21.89 10.37
N ALA A 52 2.74 21.04 9.46
CA ALA A 52 1.45 21.20 8.77
C ALA A 52 0.28 21.08 9.73
N VAL A 53 0.29 20.06 10.60
CA VAL A 53 -0.74 19.87 11.64
C VAL A 53 -0.80 21.07 12.56
N GLU A 54 0.33 21.59 13.05
CA GLU A 54 0.38 22.77 13.92
C GLU A 54 -0.34 24.01 13.34
N ARG A 55 -0.47 24.09 12.02
CA ARG A 55 -1.17 25.15 11.28
C ARG A 55 -2.60 24.79 10.86
N GLY A 56 -3.12 23.67 11.37
CA GLY A 56 -4.50 23.25 11.19
C GLY A 56 -4.73 22.23 10.08
N ALA A 57 -3.69 21.79 9.36
CA ALA A 57 -3.86 20.87 8.25
C ALA A 57 -4.25 19.44 8.68
N ILE A 58 -5.08 18.80 7.87
CA ILE A 58 -5.28 17.35 7.90
C ILE A 58 -4.23 16.73 6.98
N VAL A 59 -3.25 16.05 7.57
CA VAL A 59 -2.18 15.37 6.83
C VAL A 59 -2.59 13.93 6.56
N ILE A 60 -2.55 13.52 5.29
CA ILE A 60 -2.66 12.12 4.87
C ILE A 60 -1.27 11.67 4.44
N ASP A 61 -0.67 10.76 5.21
CA ASP A 61 0.73 10.37 5.07
C ASP A 61 0.85 8.93 4.57
N ASN A 62 1.55 8.74 3.45
CA ASN A 62 1.80 7.43 2.82
C ASN A 62 3.15 6.80 3.25
N THR A 63 3.78 7.34 4.29
CA THR A 63 5.08 6.85 4.78
C THR A 63 4.93 6.08 6.08
N PHE A 64 5.84 5.14 6.31
CA PHE A 64 5.80 4.27 7.50
C PHE A 64 5.99 4.99 8.83
N VAL A 65 6.35 6.28 8.81
CA VAL A 65 6.69 7.10 9.98
C VAL A 65 5.61 7.02 11.05
N PHE A 66 4.35 7.17 10.65
CA PHE A 66 3.23 7.29 11.59
C PHE A 66 2.37 6.01 11.68
N HIS A 67 2.68 4.96 10.90
CA HIS A 67 1.85 3.76 10.78
C HIS A 67 1.57 3.10 12.12
N MET A 68 2.53 3.10 13.05
CA MET A 68 2.42 2.41 14.34
C MET A 68 2.18 3.33 15.54
N TYR A 69 2.00 4.64 15.31
CA TYR A 69 1.70 5.59 16.37
C TYR A 69 0.28 5.32 16.89
N LYS A 70 0.08 5.26 18.21
CA LYS A 70 -1.20 4.86 18.80
C LYS A 70 -2.32 5.88 18.55
N GLN A 71 -1.94 7.16 18.49
CA GLN A 71 -2.81 8.31 18.31
C GLN A 71 -3.10 8.63 16.84
N VAL A 72 -2.33 8.07 15.91
CA VAL A 72 -2.54 8.25 14.46
C VAL A 72 -3.34 7.06 13.94
N PRO A 73 -4.54 7.24 13.38
CA PRO A 73 -5.26 6.14 12.78
C PRO A 73 -4.59 5.69 11.48
N LEU A 74 -4.64 4.38 11.23
CA LEU A 74 -4.18 3.76 10.00
C LEU A 74 -5.42 3.26 9.27
N ILE A 75 -5.77 3.86 8.13
CA ILE A 75 -7.12 3.78 7.58
C ILE A 75 -7.12 3.21 6.17
N ILE A 76 -8.02 2.24 5.94
CA ILE A 76 -8.51 1.82 4.64
C ILE A 76 -10.02 2.08 4.68
N PRO A 77 -10.53 3.05 3.90
CA PRO A 77 -11.93 3.49 3.98
C PRO A 77 -12.95 2.34 3.90
N GLU A 78 -12.71 1.34 3.07
CA GLU A 78 -13.60 0.19 2.89
C GLU A 78 -13.55 -0.80 4.06
N VAL A 79 -12.44 -0.85 4.80
CA VAL A 79 -12.17 -1.86 5.84
C VAL A 79 -12.50 -1.34 7.24
N ASN A 80 -12.00 -0.16 7.60
CA ASN A 80 -12.10 0.40 8.94
C ASN A 80 -12.46 1.90 8.94
N PRO A 81 -13.56 2.32 8.29
CA PRO A 81 -13.95 3.73 8.22
C PRO A 81 -14.18 4.33 9.62
N ASP A 82 -14.65 3.53 10.57
CA ASP A 82 -14.90 3.94 11.95
C ASP A 82 -13.64 4.43 12.68
N ALA A 83 -12.43 4.12 12.19
CA ALA A 83 -11.19 4.65 12.74
C ALA A 83 -11.13 6.18 12.68
N MET A 84 -11.84 6.80 11.71
CA MET A 84 -11.99 8.26 11.60
C MET A 84 -12.71 8.88 12.79
N SER A 85 -13.66 8.17 13.41
CA SER A 85 -14.47 8.69 14.53
C SER A 85 -13.64 9.05 15.77
N ARG A 86 -12.40 8.53 15.84
CA ARG A 86 -11.47 8.78 16.95
C ARG A 86 -10.61 10.04 16.74
N LEU A 87 -10.70 10.68 15.58
CA LEU A 87 -9.93 11.88 15.27
C LEU A 87 -10.63 13.13 15.80
N PHE A 88 -9.83 14.01 16.40
CA PHE A 88 -10.24 15.36 16.73
C PHE A 88 -9.51 16.34 15.80
N PHE A 89 -10.25 16.94 14.87
CA PHE A 89 -9.67 17.80 13.83
C PHE A 89 -9.30 19.21 14.31
N GLY A 90 -9.55 19.57 15.57
CA GLY A 90 -9.53 20.96 16.02
C GLY A 90 -8.22 21.72 15.78
N LYS A 91 -7.06 21.08 15.89
CA LYS A 91 -5.74 21.68 15.60
C LYS A 91 -5.04 20.98 14.43
N GLY A 92 -5.79 20.44 13.46
CA GLY A 92 -5.25 19.52 12.47
C GLY A 92 -5.06 18.09 12.99
N ALA A 93 -4.72 17.16 12.10
CA ALA A 93 -4.54 15.74 12.43
C ALA A 93 -3.66 15.03 11.41
N ILE A 94 -2.98 13.95 11.82
CA ILE A 94 -2.31 13.03 10.90
C ILE A 94 -3.19 11.79 10.74
N ILE A 95 -3.35 11.35 9.51
CA ILE A 95 -3.97 10.09 9.09
C ILE A 95 -2.92 9.32 8.30
N ALA A 96 -2.61 8.09 8.72
CA ALA A 96 -1.69 7.24 7.99
C ALA A 96 -2.44 6.38 6.97
N ASN A 97 -1.88 6.29 5.76
CA ASN A 97 -2.26 5.37 4.71
C ASN A 97 -1.37 4.11 4.81
N PRO A 98 -1.93 2.89 4.94
CA PRO A 98 -1.13 1.66 5.02
C PRO A 98 -0.33 1.36 3.76
N ASN A 99 0.58 0.38 3.87
CA ASN A 99 1.28 -0.12 2.69
C ASN A 99 0.29 -0.69 1.66
N CYS A 100 0.55 -0.48 0.38
CA CYS A 100 -0.31 -0.95 -0.70
C CYS A 100 -0.56 -2.48 -0.68
N ALA A 101 0.42 -3.31 -0.29
CA ALA A 101 0.18 -4.75 -0.12
C ALA A 101 -0.78 -5.04 1.04
N THR A 102 -0.71 -4.27 2.13
CA THR A 102 -1.68 -4.34 3.22
C THR A 102 -3.07 -3.96 2.73
N ILE A 103 -3.21 -2.85 1.99
CA ILE A 103 -4.50 -2.39 1.45
C ILE A 103 -5.13 -3.49 0.59
N MET A 104 -4.38 -3.99 -0.40
CA MET A 104 -4.83 -5.06 -1.29
C MET A 104 -5.27 -6.30 -0.51
N CYS A 105 -4.49 -6.69 0.51
CA CYS A 105 -4.79 -7.87 1.32
C CYS A 105 -6.07 -7.66 2.12
N LEU A 106 -6.17 -6.56 2.87
CA LEU A 106 -7.28 -6.36 3.78
C LEU A 106 -8.59 -6.05 3.04
N ILE A 107 -8.56 -5.38 1.89
CA ILE A 107 -9.77 -5.21 1.06
C ILE A 107 -10.32 -6.58 0.63
N ALA A 108 -9.46 -7.50 0.19
CA ALA A 108 -9.91 -8.85 -0.21
C ALA A 108 -10.36 -9.71 0.99
N MET A 109 -9.70 -9.56 2.14
CA MET A 109 -9.84 -10.48 3.26
C MET A 109 -10.86 -10.04 4.32
N THR A 110 -11.21 -8.76 4.37
CA THR A 110 -12.20 -8.25 5.33
C THR A 110 -13.60 -8.86 5.20
N PRO A 111 -14.19 -9.03 4.00
CA PRO A 111 -15.50 -9.69 3.91
C PRO A 111 -15.44 -11.14 4.39
N LEU A 112 -14.33 -11.85 4.09
CA LEU A 112 -14.07 -13.19 4.63
C LEU A 112 -13.97 -13.18 6.15
N ASP A 113 -13.28 -12.23 6.76
CA ASP A 113 -13.23 -12.12 8.22
C ASP A 113 -14.59 -11.79 8.84
N ARG A 114 -15.39 -10.93 8.20
CA ARG A 114 -16.73 -10.57 8.69
C ARG A 114 -17.66 -11.77 8.80
N TYR A 115 -17.72 -12.62 7.77
CA TYR A 115 -18.61 -13.79 7.75
C TYR A 115 -18.00 -15.08 8.30
N ALA A 116 -16.69 -15.28 8.14
CA ALA A 116 -16.02 -16.54 8.46
C ALA A 116 -15.06 -16.46 9.66
N LYS A 117 -14.78 -15.26 10.18
CA LYS A 117 -13.89 -14.99 11.34
C LYS A 117 -12.52 -15.64 11.18
N VAL A 118 -11.69 -15.10 10.28
CA VAL A 118 -10.43 -15.73 9.87
C VAL A 118 -9.57 -16.05 11.10
N ALA A 119 -9.12 -17.30 11.22
CA ALA A 119 -8.34 -17.71 12.39
C ALA A 119 -6.85 -17.44 12.17
N ARG A 120 -6.37 -17.76 10.96
CA ARG A 120 -5.00 -17.60 10.54
C ARG A 120 -4.91 -17.26 9.06
N MET A 121 -3.95 -16.41 8.72
CA MET A 121 -3.56 -16.10 7.35
C MET A 121 -2.08 -16.41 7.17
N VAL A 122 -1.76 -17.13 6.09
CA VAL A 122 -0.40 -17.26 5.56
C VAL A 122 -0.40 -16.54 4.22
N ILE A 123 0.43 -15.51 4.09
CA ILE A 123 0.43 -14.60 2.94
C ILE A 123 1.78 -14.69 2.24
N SER A 124 1.77 -15.23 1.04
CA SER A 124 2.90 -15.21 0.10
C SER A 124 2.75 -14.03 -0.84
N LYS A 125 3.70 -13.07 -0.79
CA LYS A 125 3.68 -11.85 -1.61
C LYS A 125 4.56 -11.96 -2.86
N PHE A 126 3.97 -11.68 -4.02
CA PHE A 126 4.67 -11.57 -5.30
C PHE A 126 4.75 -10.10 -5.69
N GLN A 127 5.95 -9.52 -5.74
CA GLN A 127 6.18 -8.10 -6.00
C GLN A 127 6.65 -7.83 -7.44
N ALA A 128 6.24 -6.68 -7.97
CA ALA A 128 6.56 -6.26 -9.32
C ALA A 128 7.99 -5.68 -9.40
N PHE A 129 8.71 -5.95 -10.50
CA PHE A 129 10.08 -5.49 -10.72
C PHE A 129 10.22 -3.96 -10.83
N CYS A 130 9.17 -3.27 -11.28
CA CYS A 130 9.18 -1.83 -11.55
C CYS A 130 9.17 -0.92 -10.31
N GLU A 131 9.02 -1.48 -9.11
CA GLU A 131 8.84 -0.69 -7.88
C GLU A 131 10.13 -0.40 -7.10
N ALA A 132 11.20 -1.13 -7.36
CA ALA A 132 12.50 -0.70 -6.86
C ALA A 132 12.88 0.58 -7.60
N ASP A 133 13.53 1.52 -6.92
CA ASP A 133 14.19 2.72 -7.51
C ASP A 133 15.21 2.38 -8.63
N ALA A 134 15.32 1.10 -8.98
CA ALA A 134 16.15 0.47 -9.99
C ALA A 134 15.58 0.50 -11.41
N LEU A 135 14.39 1.04 -11.66
CA LEU A 135 13.91 1.23 -13.04
C LEU A 135 14.46 2.54 -13.63
N ASP A 136 15.76 2.56 -13.92
CA ASP A 136 16.31 3.50 -14.89
C ASP A 136 15.59 3.24 -16.23
N GLU A 137 15.06 4.27 -16.90
CA GLU A 137 14.43 4.17 -18.22
C GLU A 137 15.32 3.46 -19.25
N ARG A 138 16.62 3.38 -18.99
CA ARG A 138 17.60 2.62 -19.79
C ARG A 138 17.48 1.10 -19.67
N ILE A 139 16.75 0.57 -18.68
CA ILE A 139 16.68 -0.85 -18.32
C ILE A 139 15.48 -1.56 -18.95
N VAL A 140 14.39 -0.84 -19.23
CA VAL A 140 13.21 -1.37 -19.93
C VAL A 140 13.13 -0.76 -21.32
N LYS A 141 13.57 -1.50 -22.34
CA LYS A 141 13.32 -1.09 -23.73
C LYS A 141 11.89 -1.46 -24.10
N PHE A 142 11.08 -0.43 -24.30
CA PHE A 142 9.73 -0.55 -24.83
C PHE A 142 9.81 -0.83 -26.33
N HIS A 143 9.32 -2.00 -26.76
CA HIS A 143 9.12 -2.28 -28.17
C HIS A 143 7.63 -2.48 -28.41
N GLU A 144 6.97 -1.40 -28.84
CA GLU A 144 5.57 -1.44 -29.24
C GLU A 144 5.47 -2.18 -30.57
N ASN A 145 4.91 -3.39 -30.53
CA ASN A 145 4.40 -4.07 -31.71
C ASN A 145 2.87 -4.15 -31.55
N PRO A 146 2.07 -3.74 -32.55
CA PRO A 146 0.61 -3.74 -32.48
C PRO A 146 -0.03 -5.11 -32.19
N ASN A 147 0.73 -6.21 -32.30
CA ASN A 147 0.26 -7.56 -32.01
C ASN A 147 0.86 -8.22 -30.76
N ASN A 148 1.90 -7.64 -30.13
CA ASN A 148 2.50 -8.22 -28.93
C ASN A 148 3.41 -7.21 -28.20
N THR A 149 3.01 -6.78 -27.00
CA THR A 149 3.86 -5.94 -26.16
C THR A 149 4.88 -6.81 -25.43
N MET A 150 6.18 -6.61 -25.70
CA MET A 150 7.26 -7.36 -25.06
C MET A 150 8.11 -6.44 -24.16
N PHE A 151 8.35 -6.88 -22.93
CA PHE A 151 9.20 -6.18 -21.97
C PHE A 151 10.59 -6.83 -21.92
N TYR A 152 11.64 -6.05 -22.12
CA TYR A 152 13.02 -6.49 -21.93
C TYR A 152 13.57 -5.90 -20.63
N VAL A 153 13.87 -6.75 -19.64
CA VAL A 153 14.63 -6.38 -18.45
C VAL A 153 16.05 -6.93 -18.62
N THR A 154 17.08 -6.12 -18.37
CA THR A 154 18.46 -6.61 -18.45
C THR A 154 18.71 -7.67 -17.37
N GLN A 155 19.28 -8.83 -17.76
CA GLN A 155 19.51 -9.97 -16.86
C GLN A 155 20.31 -9.60 -15.59
N HIS A 156 21.20 -8.62 -15.68
CA HIS A 156 22.06 -8.20 -14.57
C HIS A 156 21.29 -7.53 -13.42
N LYS A 157 20.29 -6.70 -13.73
CA LYS A 157 19.49 -6.00 -12.71
C LYS A 157 18.43 -6.91 -12.07
N ALA A 158 17.87 -7.84 -12.86
CA ALA A 158 16.99 -8.88 -12.35
C ALA A 158 17.68 -9.74 -11.27
N LEU A 159 18.93 -10.12 -11.49
CA LEU A 159 19.74 -10.87 -10.53
C LEU A 159 20.10 -10.04 -9.29
N GLU A 160 20.52 -8.78 -9.44
CA GLU A 160 20.82 -7.89 -8.31
C GLU A 160 19.59 -7.71 -7.38
N LEU A 161 18.40 -7.52 -7.94
CA LEU A 161 17.18 -7.34 -7.15
C LEU A 161 16.77 -8.63 -6.44
N ILE A 162 16.90 -9.77 -7.10
CA ILE A 162 16.73 -11.09 -6.47
C ILE A 162 17.69 -11.22 -5.29
N PHE A 163 18.95 -10.82 -5.45
CA PHE A 163 19.93 -10.86 -4.36
C PHE A 163 19.61 -9.86 -3.24
N GLU A 164 19.15 -8.65 -3.52
CA GLU A 164 18.78 -7.67 -2.49
C GLU A 164 17.62 -8.18 -1.59
N VAL A 165 16.65 -8.86 -2.19
CA VAL A 165 15.54 -9.47 -1.46
C VAL A 165 15.99 -10.72 -0.71
N LEU A 166 16.77 -11.61 -1.35
CA LEU A 166 17.33 -12.80 -0.69
C LEU A 166 18.29 -12.43 0.46
N ASN A 167 18.96 -11.29 0.37
CA ASN A 167 19.88 -10.77 1.39
C ASN A 167 19.20 -9.82 2.39
N SER A 168 17.90 -9.61 2.29
CA SER A 168 17.17 -8.81 3.27
C SER A 168 17.27 -9.47 4.65
N PRO A 169 17.65 -8.72 5.71
CA PRO A 169 17.81 -9.30 7.05
C PRO A 169 16.54 -10.02 7.51
N VAL A 170 16.70 -11.31 7.84
CA VAL A 170 15.63 -12.14 8.39
C VAL A 170 15.65 -12.03 9.91
N GLN A 171 14.51 -11.70 10.49
CA GLN A 171 14.32 -11.61 11.94
C GLN A 171 14.21 -13.02 12.56
N SER A 172 14.29 -13.10 13.89
CA SER A 172 14.23 -14.38 14.63
C SER A 172 12.94 -15.18 14.41
N ASN A 173 11.89 -14.53 13.89
CA ASN A 173 10.61 -15.16 13.55
C ASN A 173 10.56 -15.73 12.11
N GLY A 174 11.66 -15.66 11.35
CA GLY A 174 11.75 -16.15 9.97
C GLY A 174 11.24 -15.18 8.90
N ASN A 175 10.84 -13.96 9.27
CA ASN A 175 10.36 -12.95 8.32
C ASN A 175 11.34 -11.79 8.15
N ASN A 176 11.31 -11.12 7.00
CA ASN A 176 12.00 -9.85 6.80
C ASN A 176 11.09 -8.65 7.20
N GLU A 177 11.68 -7.45 7.23
CA GLU A 177 10.96 -6.24 7.66
C GLU A 177 9.75 -5.93 6.75
N GLU A 178 9.85 -6.22 5.46
CA GLU A 178 8.77 -6.01 4.49
C GLU A 178 7.57 -6.93 4.70
N GLY A 179 7.80 -8.20 5.07
CA GLY A 179 6.74 -9.11 5.50
C GLY A 179 6.09 -8.65 6.81
N MET A 180 6.90 -8.13 7.73
CA MET A 180 6.42 -7.70 9.05
C MET A 180 5.60 -6.41 9.03
N LYS A 181 5.82 -5.51 8.07
CA LYS A 181 4.96 -4.32 7.87
C LYS A 181 3.50 -4.70 7.71
N LEU A 182 3.19 -5.60 6.77
CA LEU A 182 1.82 -6.09 6.55
C LEU A 182 1.23 -6.68 7.84
N VAL A 183 1.98 -7.56 8.52
CA VAL A 183 1.51 -8.19 9.76
C VAL A 183 1.17 -7.15 10.84
N ARG A 184 2.00 -6.12 11.02
CA ARG A 184 1.79 -5.08 12.05
C ARG A 184 0.61 -4.19 11.69
N GLU A 185 0.51 -3.77 10.43
CA GLU A 185 -0.59 -2.93 9.94
C GLU A 185 -1.94 -3.65 10.01
N ALA A 186 -1.99 -4.92 9.56
CA ALA A 186 -3.20 -5.74 9.64
C ALA A 186 -3.71 -5.87 11.09
N LYS A 187 -2.80 -6.08 12.05
CA LYS A 187 -3.15 -6.12 13.48
C LYS A 187 -3.69 -4.78 13.98
N LYS A 188 -3.12 -3.66 13.54
CA LYS A 188 -3.59 -2.32 13.92
C LYS A 188 -4.96 -2.02 13.31
N ILE A 189 -5.20 -2.40 12.07
CA ILE A 189 -6.43 -2.07 11.31
C ILE A 189 -7.61 -2.91 11.78
N TRP A 190 -7.47 -4.24 11.83
CA TRP A 190 -8.59 -5.11 12.20
C TRP A 190 -8.87 -5.15 13.71
N PHE A 191 -7.93 -4.70 14.56
CA PHE A 191 -7.97 -4.87 16.02
C PHE A 191 -8.31 -6.32 16.46
N SER A 192 -8.10 -7.29 15.57
CA SER A 192 -8.64 -8.65 15.68
C SER A 192 -7.61 -9.62 16.23
N LYS A 193 -8.09 -10.75 16.75
CA LYS A 193 -7.23 -11.85 17.23
C LYS A 193 -6.67 -12.71 16.09
N VAL A 194 -6.83 -12.30 14.82
CA VAL A 194 -6.39 -13.08 13.65
C VAL A 194 -4.88 -13.29 13.74
N GLN A 195 -4.44 -14.55 13.75
CA GLN A 195 -3.03 -14.87 13.67
C GLN A 195 -2.55 -14.64 12.24
N THR A 196 -1.93 -13.49 11.98
CA THR A 196 -1.40 -13.17 10.65
C THR A 196 0.08 -13.50 10.61
N THR A 197 0.46 -14.36 9.66
CA THR A 197 1.84 -14.65 9.29
C THR A 197 2.00 -14.32 7.81
N SER A 198 3.07 -13.61 7.43
CA SER A 198 3.35 -13.32 6.03
C SER A 198 4.76 -13.75 5.72
N ASP A 199 4.89 -14.58 4.70
CA ASP A 199 6.14 -14.94 4.06
C ASP A 199 6.30 -14.11 2.78
N LEU A 200 7.51 -13.63 2.52
CA LEU A 200 7.80 -13.00 1.23
C LEU A 200 8.30 -14.11 0.29
N SER A 201 7.37 -14.81 -0.35
CA SER A 201 7.69 -15.75 -1.45
C SER A 201 7.60 -15.00 -2.77
N GLN A 202 8.71 -14.46 -3.26
CA GLN A 202 8.71 -13.76 -4.55
C GLN A 202 8.82 -14.75 -5.72
N ALA A 203 7.78 -14.79 -6.54
CA ALA A 203 7.92 -15.09 -7.96
C ALA A 203 8.01 -13.78 -8.74
N MET A 204 8.83 -13.79 -9.78
CA MET A 204 9.09 -12.67 -10.67
C MET A 204 7.82 -12.31 -11.45
N ILE A 205 7.16 -11.20 -11.08
CA ILE A 205 6.04 -10.63 -11.83
C ILE A 205 6.49 -9.24 -12.31
N LEU A 206 6.24 -8.90 -13.58
CA LEU A 206 6.82 -7.70 -14.20
C LEU A 206 6.06 -6.42 -13.87
N LEU A 207 4.74 -6.49 -13.62
CA LEU A 207 3.87 -5.31 -13.51
C LEU A 207 2.88 -5.34 -12.34
N GLU A 208 2.50 -6.52 -11.85
CA GLU A 208 1.41 -6.66 -10.87
C GLU A 208 1.91 -7.21 -9.54
N ARG A 209 1.28 -6.76 -8.45
CA ARG A 209 1.37 -7.43 -7.15
C ARG A 209 0.28 -8.49 -7.07
N SER A 210 0.67 -9.69 -6.67
CA SER A 210 -0.30 -10.74 -6.33
C SER A 210 0.00 -11.32 -4.96
N MET A 211 -1.02 -11.91 -4.33
CA MET A 211 -0.89 -12.55 -3.04
C MET A 211 -1.64 -13.87 -3.02
N CYS A 212 -0.99 -14.90 -2.50
CA CYS A 212 -1.65 -16.15 -2.14
C CYS A 212 -1.96 -16.14 -0.65
N CYS A 213 -3.23 -16.33 -0.29
CA CYS A 213 -3.67 -16.37 1.10
C CYS A 213 -4.20 -17.77 1.42
N LEU A 214 -3.50 -18.52 2.27
CA LEU A 214 -4.03 -19.77 2.83
C LEU A 214 -4.87 -19.47 4.07
N LEU A 215 -6.12 -19.91 4.04
CA LEU A 215 -7.05 -19.78 5.17
C LEU A 215 -7.27 -21.14 5.83
N HIS A 216 -7.15 -21.18 7.15
CA HIS A 216 -7.53 -22.37 7.92
C HIS A 216 -9.04 -22.62 7.78
N PRO A 217 -9.49 -23.87 7.55
CA PRO A 217 -10.79 -24.20 6.98
C PRO A 217 -11.96 -23.49 7.68
N LYS A 218 -12.84 -22.95 6.84
CA LYS A 218 -14.06 -22.24 7.24
C LYS A 218 -15.29 -22.93 6.66
N PRO A 219 -16.45 -22.80 7.32
CA PRO A 219 -17.65 -23.45 6.83
C PRO A 219 -18.05 -22.85 5.48
N MET A 220 -18.38 -23.72 4.50
CA MET A 220 -18.70 -23.33 3.11
C MET A 220 -19.80 -22.26 3.00
N HIS A 221 -20.76 -22.24 3.93
CA HIS A 221 -21.81 -21.22 3.95
C HIS A 221 -21.28 -19.79 4.11
N ALA A 222 -20.13 -19.62 4.80
CA ALA A 222 -19.54 -18.30 5.00
C ALA A 222 -18.89 -17.80 3.71
N ILE A 223 -18.28 -18.70 2.93
CA ILE A 223 -17.73 -18.40 1.60
C ILE A 223 -18.85 -17.95 0.66
N TYR A 224 -20.00 -18.62 0.69
CA TYR A 224 -21.15 -18.22 -0.14
C TYR A 224 -21.65 -16.80 0.17
N LYS A 225 -21.71 -16.41 1.45
CA LYS A 225 -22.10 -15.04 1.84
C LYS A 225 -21.15 -13.99 1.30
N VAL A 226 -19.84 -14.25 1.35
CA VAL A 226 -18.82 -13.39 0.75
C VAL A 226 -19.02 -13.26 -0.75
N VAL A 227 -19.28 -14.38 -1.43
CA VAL A 227 -19.53 -14.37 -2.88
C VAL A 227 -20.71 -13.47 -3.22
N VAL A 228 -21.83 -13.61 -2.49
CA VAL A 228 -23.03 -12.79 -2.69
C VAL A 228 -22.75 -11.30 -2.41
N GLU A 229 -22.03 -10.96 -1.34
CA GLU A 229 -21.73 -9.57 -0.98
C GLU A 229 -20.87 -8.87 -2.05
N ILE A 230 -19.80 -9.53 -2.53
CA ILE A 230 -18.93 -8.96 -3.56
C ILE A 230 -19.66 -8.90 -4.91
N SER A 231 -20.38 -9.95 -5.31
CA SER A 231 -21.12 -9.96 -6.59
C SER A 231 -22.27 -8.93 -6.63
N SER A 232 -22.85 -8.60 -5.49
CA SER A 232 -23.90 -7.57 -5.39
C SER A 232 -23.37 -6.14 -5.32
N HIS A 233 -22.05 -5.93 -5.47
CA HIS A 233 -21.39 -4.62 -5.38
C HIS A 233 -21.59 -3.92 -4.03
N GLN A 234 -21.91 -4.67 -2.97
CA GLN A 234 -22.02 -4.14 -1.61
C GLN A 234 -20.65 -3.97 -0.95
N TRP A 235 -19.62 -4.61 -1.49
CA TRP A 235 -18.23 -4.45 -1.08
C TRP A 235 -17.42 -3.82 -2.22
N LEU A 236 -16.87 -2.63 -1.97
CA LEU A 236 -16.05 -1.88 -2.93
C LEU A 236 -14.59 -2.35 -2.86
N GLY A 237 -13.87 -2.22 -3.99
CA GLY A 237 -12.42 -2.43 -4.05
C GLY A 237 -11.97 -3.87 -4.33
N CYS A 238 -12.86 -4.84 -4.47
CA CYS A 238 -12.52 -6.15 -5.02
C CYS A 238 -13.58 -6.70 -5.97
N SER A 239 -13.18 -7.66 -6.80
CA SER A 239 -14.07 -8.36 -7.74
C SER A 239 -13.79 -9.85 -7.66
N LEU A 240 -14.83 -10.65 -7.85
CA LEU A 240 -14.67 -12.10 -7.90
C LEU A 240 -14.33 -12.53 -9.32
N ILE A 241 -13.28 -13.32 -9.42
CA ILE A 241 -12.94 -14.04 -10.65
C ILE A 241 -13.53 -15.45 -10.48
N PRO A 242 -14.50 -15.86 -11.31
CA PRO A 242 -15.02 -17.23 -11.27
C PRO A 242 -13.88 -18.22 -11.46
N GLN A 243 -13.86 -19.27 -10.65
CA GLN A 243 -12.91 -20.36 -10.85
C GLN A 243 -13.29 -21.10 -12.14
N THR A 244 -12.67 -20.71 -13.26
CA THR A 244 -12.76 -21.47 -14.51
C THR A 244 -12.04 -22.78 -14.29
N THR A 245 -12.76 -23.88 -14.40
CA THR A 245 -12.21 -25.24 -14.32
C THR A 245 -11.46 -25.54 -15.61
N GLN A 246 -10.40 -24.80 -15.94
CA GLN A 246 -9.40 -25.34 -16.83
C GLN A 246 -8.57 -26.32 -16.01
N ARG A 247 -8.96 -27.60 -16.09
CA ARG A 247 -8.03 -28.68 -15.79
C ARG A 247 -6.86 -28.52 -16.75
N VAL A 248 -5.76 -27.96 -16.27
CA VAL A 248 -4.47 -28.12 -16.93
C VAL A 248 -4.14 -29.60 -16.78
N PHE A 249 -4.43 -30.38 -17.82
CA PHE A 249 -3.97 -31.75 -17.99
C PHE A 249 -2.56 -31.74 -18.59
#